data_AF-A0A9P5V0R1-F1
#
_entry.id   AF-A0A9P5V0R1-F1
#
_cell.length_a   1.000
_cell.length_b   1.000
_cell.length_c   1.000
_cell.angle_alpha   90.00
_cell.angle_beta   90.00
_cell.angle_gamma   90.00
#
_symmetry.space_group_name_H-M   'P 1'
#
loop_
_entity.id
_entity.type
_entity.pdbx_description
1 polymer ?
#
loop_
_entity_poly.entity_id
_entity_poly.type
_entity_poly.pdbx_seq_one_letter_code
_entity_poly.pdbx_strand_id
1 'polypeptide(L)'
;MTIQGVYLDPVRIRTSDFQEFDQRFGNKLVSMYEVNYAEVVNGYLGDEDEWDNTIYYHGTSHCGCLDQRIVNPENDRVPVYAWCENTECSTNSLLNSGFLKTKSPRGHFFSPQVETARACATNMGLTAAPNSRLLSIFVCISRSPQHTGGASCDDYHFVSRDNDILPVYIAIVRK
;
A
#
# COMPACT_ATOMS: atom_id res chain seq x y z
N MET A 1 -4.73 3.47 -18.46
CA MET A 1 -4.76 4.50 -17.40
C MET A 1 -4.36 3.80 -16.11
N THR A 2 -3.72 4.49 -15.16
CA THR A 2 -3.47 3.94 -13.82
C THR A 2 -4.14 4.82 -12.78
N ILE A 3 -4.53 4.20 -11.67
CA ILE A 3 -5.17 4.89 -10.56
C ILE A 3 -4.07 5.46 -9.66
N GLN A 4 -3.99 6.79 -9.58
CA GLN A 4 -2.96 7.53 -8.86
C GLN A 4 -3.56 8.29 -7.70
N GLY A 5 -2.96 8.17 -6.51
CA GLY A 5 -3.35 8.95 -5.35
C GLY A 5 -3.00 10.42 -5.56
N VAL A 6 -3.85 11.31 -5.06
CA VAL A 6 -3.62 12.77 -5.07
C VAL A 6 -3.15 13.23 -3.69
N TYR A 7 -3.81 12.75 -2.64
CA TYR A 7 -3.50 13.11 -1.27
C TYR A 7 -3.52 11.89 -0.35
N LEU A 8 -2.84 12.02 0.79
CA LEU A 8 -2.79 11.07 1.87
C LEU A 8 -3.35 11.73 3.12
N ASP A 9 -4.53 11.28 3.55
CA ASP A 9 -5.20 11.79 4.75
C ASP A 9 -4.84 10.87 5.92
N PRO A 10 -4.32 11.40 7.04
CA PRO A 10 -3.88 10.57 8.16
C PRO A 10 -5.07 9.93 8.88
N VAL A 11 -5.01 8.62 9.07
CA VAL A 11 -5.98 7.89 9.88
C VAL A 11 -5.58 8.01 11.34
N ARG A 12 -6.40 8.72 12.13
CA ARG A 12 -6.09 9.02 13.53
C ARG A 12 -6.11 7.76 14.38
N ILE A 13 -5.15 7.62 15.30
CA ILE A 13 -4.97 6.46 16.19
C ILE A 13 -6.22 6.11 17.01
N ARG A 14 -7.09 7.10 17.27
CA ARG A 14 -8.32 6.92 18.06
C ARG A 14 -9.51 6.40 17.25
N THR A 15 -9.39 6.27 15.92
CA THR A 15 -10.45 5.76 15.06
C THR A 15 -10.55 4.24 15.13
N SER A 16 -11.73 3.69 14.87
CA SER A 16 -11.96 2.24 14.78
C SER A 16 -11.05 1.60 13.74
N ASP A 17 -10.88 2.25 12.60
CA ASP A 17 -10.16 1.70 11.46
C ASP A 17 -8.68 1.53 11.81
N PHE A 18 -8.08 2.52 12.46
CA PHE A 18 -6.70 2.40 12.94
C PHE A 18 -6.54 1.24 13.92
N GLN A 19 -7.45 1.12 14.89
CA GLN A 19 -7.37 0.08 15.92
C GLN A 19 -7.56 -1.33 15.32
N GLU A 20 -8.48 -1.47 14.37
CA GLU A 20 -8.71 -2.72 13.65
C GLU A 20 -7.47 -3.14 12.86
N PHE A 21 -6.90 -2.21 12.08
CA PHE A 21 -5.70 -2.52 11.32
C PHE A 21 -4.49 -2.76 12.24
N ASP A 22 -4.33 -2.03 13.33
CA ASP A 22 -3.26 -2.28 14.29
C ASP A 22 -3.33 -3.70 14.87
N GLN A 23 -4.53 -4.17 15.21
CA GLN A 23 -4.74 -5.57 15.62
C GLN A 23 -4.36 -6.56 14.51
N ARG A 24 -4.78 -6.32 13.26
CA ARG A 24 -4.41 -7.15 12.09
C ARG A 24 -2.89 -7.18 11.85
N PHE A 25 -2.20 -6.08 12.16
CA PHE A 25 -0.73 -5.96 12.09
C PHE A 25 -0.02 -6.46 13.36
N GLY A 26 -0.73 -7.06 14.32
CA GLY A 26 -0.13 -7.59 15.55
C GLY A 26 0.37 -6.50 16.50
N ASN A 27 -0.33 -5.37 16.58
CA ASN A 27 0.00 -4.18 17.37
C ASN A 27 1.35 -3.55 16.96
N LYS A 28 1.64 -3.54 15.66
CA LYS A 28 2.88 -3.01 15.08
C LYS A 28 2.66 -1.76 14.21
N LEU A 29 1.43 -1.27 14.10
CA LEU A 29 1.11 -0.10 13.30
C LEU A 29 1.67 1.17 13.98
N VAL A 30 2.44 1.93 13.22
CA VAL A 30 3.02 3.21 13.65
C VAL A 30 2.16 4.36 13.16
N SER A 31 1.76 4.31 11.90
CA SER A 31 0.94 5.33 11.25
C SER A 31 0.17 4.69 10.10
N MET A 32 -0.98 5.26 9.75
CA MET A 32 -1.77 4.84 8.60
C MET A 32 -2.34 6.06 7.90
N TYR A 33 -2.42 5.99 6.57
CA TYR A 33 -2.96 7.07 5.75
C TYR A 33 -3.92 6.49 4.73
N GLU A 34 -5.04 7.17 4.53
CA GLU A 34 -6.00 6.90 3.47
C GLU A 34 -5.54 7.54 2.17
N VAL A 35 -5.55 6.77 1.09
CA VAL A 35 -5.19 7.23 -0.24
C VAL A 35 -6.42 7.85 -0.89
N ASN A 36 -6.39 9.17 -1.06
CA ASN A 36 -7.46 9.92 -1.72
C ASN A 36 -7.17 10.08 -3.21
N TYR A 37 -8.17 9.76 -4.03
CA TYR A 37 -8.10 9.81 -5.49
C TYR A 37 -8.82 11.03 -6.05
N ALA A 38 -8.44 11.47 -7.25
CA ALA A 38 -9.15 12.54 -7.94
C ALA A 38 -10.58 12.09 -8.29
N GLU A 39 -11.56 13.00 -8.24
CA GLU A 39 -12.97 12.71 -8.60
C GLU A 39 -13.11 12.07 -9.99
N VAL A 40 -12.24 12.46 -10.92
CA VAL A 40 -12.19 11.89 -12.28
C VAL A 40 -11.87 10.39 -12.23
N VAL A 41 -11.00 9.96 -11.32
CA VAL A 41 -10.67 8.54 -11.11
C VAL A 41 -11.85 7.80 -10.50
N ASN A 42 -12.58 8.40 -9.56
CA ASN A 42 -13.76 7.77 -8.94
C ASN A 42 -14.82 7.41 -9.99
N GLY A 43 -14.99 8.22 -11.03
CA GLY A 43 -15.87 7.87 -12.17
C GLY A 43 -15.40 6.67 -13.01
N TYR A 44 -14.14 6.26 -12.88
CA TYR A 44 -13.56 5.06 -13.53
C TYR A 44 -13.38 3.87 -12.57
N LEU A 45 -13.61 4.07 -11.26
CA LEU A 45 -13.54 3.00 -10.26
C LEU A 45 -14.71 2.03 -10.35
N GLY A 46 -15.61 2.17 -11.33
CA GLY A 46 -16.78 1.31 -11.56
C GLY A 46 -17.73 1.25 -10.36
N ASP A 47 -18.60 0.25 -10.37
CA ASP A 47 -19.56 0.05 -9.28
C ASP A 47 -18.88 -0.68 -8.08
N GLU A 48 -19.38 -0.44 -6.86
CA GLU A 48 -18.82 -1.00 -5.62
C GLU A 48 -18.87 -2.54 -5.60
N ASP A 49 -19.90 -3.13 -6.22
CA ASP A 49 -20.12 -4.58 -6.30
C ASP A 49 -19.15 -5.31 -7.24
N GLU A 50 -18.40 -4.57 -8.08
CA GLU A 50 -17.34 -5.13 -8.90
C GLU A 50 -16.04 -5.38 -8.11
N TRP A 51 -15.90 -4.80 -6.92
CA TRP A 51 -14.73 -4.96 -6.05
C TRP A 51 -14.89 -6.16 -5.10
N ASP A 52 -13.82 -6.92 -4.94
CA ASP A 52 -13.75 -8.00 -3.95
C ASP A 52 -13.76 -7.40 -2.53
N ASN A 53 -14.57 -7.98 -1.64
CA ASN A 53 -14.61 -7.61 -0.22
C ASN A 53 -13.35 -8.04 0.55
N THR A 54 -12.49 -8.83 -0.08
CA THR A 54 -11.21 -9.27 0.48
C THR A 54 -10.21 -8.12 0.49
N ILE A 55 -9.65 -7.86 1.67
CA ILE A 55 -8.53 -6.93 1.82
C ILE A 55 -7.24 -7.64 1.45
N TYR A 56 -6.47 -7.02 0.57
CA TYR A 56 -5.18 -7.49 0.10
C TYR A 56 -4.06 -6.58 0.59
N TYR A 57 -2.89 -7.15 0.85
CA TYR A 57 -1.72 -6.44 1.33
C TYR A 57 -0.58 -6.55 0.32
N HIS A 58 0.07 -5.42 0.05
CA HIS A 58 1.29 -5.34 -0.74
C HIS A 58 2.41 -4.68 0.05
N GLY A 59 3.41 -5.48 0.39
CA GLY A 59 4.56 -5.03 1.13
C GLY A 59 5.59 -4.32 0.25
N THR A 60 6.06 -3.15 0.68
CA THR A 60 7.17 -2.42 0.05
C THR A 60 8.24 -2.02 1.06
N SER A 61 9.42 -1.67 0.56
CA SER A 61 10.50 -1.14 1.39
C SER A 61 10.11 0.23 1.96
N HIS A 62 10.40 0.45 3.25
CA HIS A 62 10.27 1.77 3.84
C HIS A 62 11.48 2.64 3.46
N CYS A 63 11.25 3.80 2.86
CA CYS A 63 12.31 4.66 2.34
C CYS A 63 12.68 5.85 3.24
N GLY A 64 12.18 5.90 4.49
CA GLY A 64 12.55 6.92 5.49
C GLY A 64 11.91 8.29 5.32
N CYS A 65 11.28 8.57 4.16
CA CYS A 65 10.57 9.83 3.89
C CYS A 65 9.44 10.15 4.89
N LEU A 66 8.95 9.14 5.59
CA LEU A 66 7.86 9.21 6.54
C LEU A 66 8.30 9.47 7.98
N ASP A 67 9.54 9.14 8.33
CA ASP A 67 10.04 9.29 9.70
C ASP A 67 9.95 10.75 10.18
N GLN A 68 10.16 11.70 9.27
CA GLN A 68 10.04 13.13 9.54
C GLN A 68 8.59 13.60 9.74
N ARG A 69 7.61 12.91 9.15
CA ARG A 69 6.18 13.28 9.20
C ARG A 69 5.42 12.55 10.30
N ILE A 70 5.84 11.34 10.68
CA ILE A 70 5.27 10.56 11.80
C ILE A 70 5.40 11.31 13.14
N VAL A 71 6.40 12.17 13.28
CA VAL A 71 6.66 12.95 14.52
C VAL A 71 5.56 13.98 14.81
N ASN A 72 4.78 14.40 13.80
CA ASN A 72 3.65 15.31 14.00
C ASN A 72 2.32 14.63 13.60
N PRO A 73 1.63 13.95 14.55
CA PRO A 73 0.39 13.22 14.28
C PRO A 73 -0.82 14.14 14.01
N GLU A 74 -0.68 15.46 14.13
CA GLU A 74 -1.66 16.44 13.66
C GLU A 74 -1.39 16.92 12.23
N ASN A 75 -0.43 16.32 11.52
CA ASN A 75 -0.08 16.73 10.16
C ASN A 75 -1.30 16.74 9.25
N ASP A 76 -1.50 17.88 8.59
CA ASP A 76 -2.47 18.06 7.53
C ASP A 76 -2.28 17.03 6.39
N ARG A 77 -3.36 16.85 5.64
CA ARG A 77 -3.39 16.19 4.32
C ARG A 77 -2.06 16.34 3.57
N VAL A 78 -1.44 15.23 3.18
CA VAL A 78 -0.16 15.24 2.46
C VAL A 78 -0.39 15.02 0.97
N PRO A 79 0.00 15.96 0.09
CA PRO A 79 -0.02 15.70 -1.34
C PRO A 79 0.94 14.56 -1.70
N VAL A 80 0.50 13.61 -2.53
CA VAL A 80 1.28 12.42 -2.91
C VAL A 80 2.63 12.79 -3.54
N TYR A 81 2.68 13.84 -4.36
CA TYR A 81 3.95 14.31 -4.95
C TYR A 81 4.95 14.81 -3.90
N ALA A 82 4.47 15.30 -2.75
CA ALA A 82 5.28 15.81 -1.65
C ALA A 82 5.56 14.73 -0.59
N TRP A 83 5.06 13.50 -0.80
CA TRP A 83 5.20 12.40 0.13
C TRP A 83 6.65 11.99 0.33
N CYS A 84 7.40 11.89 -0.77
CA CYS A 84 8.78 11.46 -0.75
C CYS A 84 9.54 11.98 -1.98
N GLU A 85 10.57 12.78 -1.75
CA GLU A 85 11.42 13.31 -2.82
C GLU A 85 12.48 12.29 -3.27
N ASN A 86 12.65 11.18 -2.53
CA ASN A 86 13.58 10.12 -2.89
C ASN A 86 13.03 9.30 -4.08
N THR A 87 13.68 9.42 -5.23
CA THR A 87 13.35 8.72 -6.47
C THR A 87 13.56 7.20 -6.41
N GLU A 88 14.40 6.73 -5.49
CA GLU A 88 14.66 5.29 -5.27
C GLU A 88 13.62 4.66 -4.34
N CYS A 89 12.67 5.44 -3.82
CA CYS A 89 11.61 4.93 -2.97
C CYS A 89 10.54 4.17 -3.77
N SER A 90 10.51 2.85 -3.65
CA SER A 90 9.49 1.99 -4.28
C SER A 90 8.06 2.39 -3.88
N THR A 91 7.84 2.76 -2.62
CA THR A 91 6.54 3.27 -2.14
C THR A 91 6.13 4.55 -2.87
N ASN A 92 7.07 5.47 -3.10
CA ASN A 92 6.81 6.72 -3.82
C ASN A 92 6.41 6.47 -5.28
N SER A 93 7.10 5.53 -5.93
CA SER A 93 6.79 5.11 -7.29
C SER A 93 5.36 4.58 -7.40
N LEU A 94 4.91 3.74 -6.47
CA LEU A 94 3.54 3.20 -6.49
C LEU A 94 2.48 4.25 -6.18
N LEU A 95 2.73 5.16 -5.24
CA LEU A 95 1.79 6.24 -4.93
C LEU A 95 1.58 7.20 -6.12
N ASN A 96 2.68 7.64 -6.75
CA ASN A 96 2.61 8.61 -7.86
C ASN A 96 2.21 7.98 -9.20
N SER A 97 2.59 6.73 -9.44
CA SER A 97 2.36 6.09 -10.75
C SER A 97 1.23 5.07 -10.75
N GLY A 98 0.74 4.68 -9.57
CA GLY A 98 -0.09 3.49 -9.40
C GLY A 98 0.69 2.20 -9.61
N PHE A 99 -0.03 1.09 -9.61
CA PHE A 99 0.49 -0.22 -9.98
C PHE A 99 0.63 -0.30 -11.51
N LEU A 100 1.82 -0.03 -12.05
CA LEU A 100 2.08 -0.04 -13.49
C LEU A 100 2.56 -1.40 -14.01
N LYS A 101 1.89 -1.97 -15.02
CA LYS A 101 2.34 -3.21 -15.68
C LYS A 101 3.71 -3.08 -16.33
N THR A 102 4.10 -1.88 -16.77
CA THR A 102 5.45 -1.63 -17.30
C THR A 102 6.54 -1.82 -16.24
N LYS A 103 6.21 -1.62 -14.96
CA LYS A 103 7.11 -1.85 -13.82
C LYS A 103 6.98 -3.26 -13.25
N SER A 104 5.84 -3.93 -13.48
CA SER A 104 5.64 -5.34 -13.16
C SER A 104 5.00 -6.08 -14.35
N PRO A 105 5.81 -6.57 -15.32
CA PRO A 105 5.27 -7.18 -16.55
C PRO A 105 4.54 -8.50 -16.30
N ARG A 106 4.88 -9.15 -15.19
CA ARG A 106 4.18 -10.33 -14.67
C ARG A 106 2.89 -9.96 -13.93
N GLY A 107 2.55 -8.66 -13.87
CA GLY A 107 1.49 -7.97 -13.13
C GLY A 107 1.70 -7.95 -11.61
N HIS A 108 0.66 -7.70 -10.84
CA HIS A 108 0.82 -7.24 -9.45
C HIS A 108 0.46 -8.33 -8.44
N PHE A 109 1.31 -8.47 -7.42
CA PHE A 109 1.23 -9.54 -6.43
C PHE A 109 0.81 -8.98 -5.07
N PHE A 110 -0.25 -9.55 -4.50
CA PHE A 110 -0.80 -9.19 -3.20
C PHE A 110 -1.15 -10.43 -2.39
N SER A 111 -1.22 -10.33 -1.07
CA SER A 111 -1.67 -11.43 -0.23
C SER A 111 -2.81 -10.99 0.69
N PRO A 112 -3.83 -11.81 0.95
CA PRO A 112 -4.80 -11.53 2.02
C PRO A 112 -4.17 -11.69 3.42
N GLN A 113 -2.96 -12.23 3.51
CA GLN A 113 -2.24 -12.41 4.77
C GLN A 113 -1.22 -11.30 4.98
N VAL A 114 -1.36 -10.61 6.11
CA VAL A 114 -0.44 -9.54 6.54
C VAL A 114 1.00 -10.04 6.64
N GLU A 115 1.23 -11.21 7.24
CA GLU A 115 2.59 -11.73 7.44
C GLU A 115 3.30 -12.05 6.13
N THR A 116 2.57 -12.53 5.12
CA THR A 116 3.10 -12.78 3.78
C THR A 116 3.55 -11.49 3.09
N ALA A 117 2.77 -10.40 3.22
CA ALA A 117 3.18 -9.08 2.73
C ALA A 117 4.37 -8.51 3.53
N ARG A 118 4.39 -8.70 4.85
CA ARG A 118 5.51 -8.27 5.73
C ARG A 118 6.82 -8.98 5.41
N ALA A 119 6.77 -10.29 5.17
CA ALA A 119 7.94 -11.09 4.79
C ALA A 119 8.52 -10.61 3.46
N CYS A 120 7.65 -10.36 2.46
CA CYS A 120 8.05 -9.81 1.17
C CYS A 120 8.65 -8.40 1.30
N ALA A 121 8.00 -7.50 2.04
CA ALA A 121 8.51 -6.16 2.32
C ALA A 121 9.87 -6.18 3.03
N THR A 122 10.11 -7.14 3.93
CA THR A 122 11.37 -7.29 4.64
C THR A 122 12.49 -7.70 3.69
N ASN A 123 12.24 -8.71 2.86
CA ASN A 123 13.21 -9.20 1.86
C ASN A 123 13.56 -8.11 0.84
N MET A 124 12.57 -7.33 0.37
CA MET A 124 12.79 -6.19 -0.52
C MET A 124 13.39 -4.98 0.21
N GLY A 125 13.08 -4.78 1.50
CA GLY A 125 13.58 -3.69 2.32
C GLY A 125 15.10 -3.72 2.54
N LEU A 126 15.70 -4.91 2.46
CA LEU A 126 17.15 -5.09 2.55
C LEU A 126 17.92 -4.35 1.44
N THR A 127 17.31 -4.10 0.28
CA THR A 127 18.00 -3.45 -0.85
C THR A 127 17.84 -1.92 -0.86
N ALA A 128 16.72 -1.37 -0.37
CA ALA A 128 16.44 0.06 -0.42
C ALA A 128 16.75 0.82 0.89
N ALA A 129 16.57 0.18 2.05
CA ALA A 129 16.83 0.77 3.36
C ALA A 129 17.14 -0.33 4.40
N PRO A 130 18.31 -0.99 4.31
CA PRO A 130 18.63 -2.19 5.11
C PRO A 130 18.54 -1.94 6.62
N ASN A 131 18.83 -0.73 7.06
CA ASN A 131 18.84 -0.34 8.48
C ASN A 131 17.49 0.19 8.99
N SER A 132 16.49 0.38 8.12
CA SER A 132 15.17 0.83 8.56
C SER A 132 14.53 -0.22 9.46
N ARG A 133 13.92 0.21 10.56
CA ARG A 133 13.10 -0.66 11.44
C ARG A 133 11.63 -0.69 11.04
N LEU A 134 11.28 0.01 9.96
CA LEU A 134 9.92 0.16 9.47
C LEU A 134 9.74 -0.50 8.10
N LEU A 135 8.48 -0.81 7.78
CA LEU A 135 8.01 -1.28 6.49
C LEU A 135 6.83 -0.41 6.05
N SER A 136 6.66 -0.26 4.74
CA SER A 136 5.48 0.38 4.15
C SER A 136 4.61 -0.69 3.49
N ILE A 137 3.37 -0.84 3.95
CA ILE A 137 2.42 -1.85 3.44
C ILE A 137 1.21 -1.13 2.86
N PHE A 138 0.93 -1.37 1.60
CA PHE A 138 -0.32 -0.95 1.00
C PHE A 138 -1.42 -1.94 1.38
N VAL A 139 -2.56 -1.38 1.81
CA VAL A 139 -3.82 -2.10 1.99
C VAL A 139 -4.66 -1.80 0.77
N CYS A 140 -5.02 -2.83 0.02
CA CYS A 140 -5.66 -2.71 -1.28
C CYS A 140 -6.98 -3.49 -1.34
N ILE A 141 -7.87 -3.05 -2.20
CA ILE A 141 -8.98 -3.84 -2.73
C ILE A 141 -8.70 -4.17 -4.19
N SER A 142 -9.27 -5.27 -4.70
CA SER A 142 -9.02 -5.72 -6.06
C SER A 142 -10.28 -6.22 -6.75
N ARG A 143 -10.22 -6.35 -8.08
CA ARG A 143 -11.25 -6.96 -8.90
C ARG A 143 -10.69 -8.21 -9.55
N SER A 144 -11.49 -9.27 -9.60
CA SER A 144 -11.09 -10.54 -10.25
C SER A 144 -9.68 -11.05 -9.87
N PRO A 145 -9.30 -11.09 -8.58
CA PRO A 145 -7.99 -11.58 -8.19
C PRO A 145 -7.81 -13.05 -8.56
N GLN A 146 -6.70 -13.38 -9.20
CA GLN A 146 -6.39 -14.76 -9.59
C GLN A 146 -5.44 -15.38 -8.56
N HIS A 147 -5.79 -16.53 -8.01
CA HIS A 147 -4.90 -17.22 -7.07
C HIS A 147 -3.68 -17.80 -7.81
N THR A 148 -2.47 -17.47 -7.37
CA THR A 148 -1.25 -18.04 -7.94
C THR A 148 -0.84 -19.27 -7.13
N GLY A 149 -1.37 -20.44 -7.48
CA GLY A 149 -1.01 -21.73 -6.86
C GLY A 149 0.43 -22.19 -7.12
N GLY A 150 1.39 -21.28 -7.31
CA GLY A 150 2.77 -21.61 -7.67
C GLY A 150 3.78 -20.46 -7.67
N ALA A 151 3.49 -19.31 -7.05
CA ALA A 151 4.51 -18.29 -6.80
C ALA A 151 5.34 -18.69 -5.55
N SER A 152 6.60 -18.27 -5.48
CA SER A 152 7.57 -18.61 -4.40
C SER A 152 7.18 -18.14 -2.99
N CYS A 153 5.99 -17.60 -2.83
CA CYS A 153 5.42 -17.16 -1.57
C CYS A 153 3.98 -17.68 -1.58
N ASP A 154 3.69 -18.63 -0.69
CA ASP A 154 2.34 -19.18 -0.51
C ASP A 154 1.33 -18.03 -0.26
N ASP A 155 0.10 -18.17 -0.75
CA ASP A 155 -1.00 -17.20 -0.58
C ASP A 155 -0.84 -15.84 -1.27
N TYR A 156 -0.11 -15.78 -2.38
CA TYR A 156 -0.19 -14.63 -3.28
C TYR A 156 -1.34 -14.77 -4.30
N HIS A 157 -2.02 -13.65 -4.48
CA HIS A 157 -2.99 -13.37 -5.54
C HIS A 157 -2.35 -12.43 -6.54
N PHE A 158 -2.88 -12.53 -7.75
CA PHE A 158 -2.38 -11.87 -8.92
C PHE A 158 -3.47 -11.04 -9.59
N VAL A 159 -3.11 -9.80 -9.95
CA VAL A 159 -3.95 -8.90 -10.74
C VAL A 159 -3.21 -8.51 -12.01
N SER A 160 -3.85 -8.75 -13.16
CA SER A 160 -3.23 -8.60 -14.48
C SER A 160 -3.34 -7.19 -15.09
N ARG A 161 -4.30 -6.40 -14.61
CA ARG A 161 -4.58 -5.04 -15.08
C ARG A 161 -4.34 -4.04 -13.95
N ASP A 162 -3.78 -2.91 -14.32
CA ASP A 162 -3.41 -1.84 -13.39
C ASP A 162 -4.62 -1.19 -12.70
N ASN A 163 -5.80 -1.27 -13.32
CA ASN A 163 -7.05 -0.70 -12.80
C ASN A 163 -7.87 -1.67 -11.94
N ASP A 164 -7.49 -2.95 -11.88
CA ASP A 164 -8.19 -3.97 -11.11
C ASP A 164 -7.63 -4.07 -9.68
N ILE A 165 -6.83 -3.09 -9.27
CA ILE A 165 -6.27 -2.98 -7.92
C ILE A 165 -6.27 -1.52 -7.50
N LEU A 166 -6.72 -1.28 -6.27
CA LEU A 166 -6.80 0.05 -5.69
C LEU A 166 -6.16 0.05 -4.28
N PRO A 167 -5.04 0.74 -4.07
CA PRO A 167 -4.57 1.04 -2.72
C PRO A 167 -5.57 1.93 -1.97
N VAL A 168 -6.12 1.47 -0.86
CA VAL A 168 -7.03 2.26 -0.03
C VAL A 168 -6.27 2.91 1.12
N TYR A 169 -5.33 2.18 1.71
CA TYR A 169 -4.47 2.71 2.76
C TYR A 169 -3.00 2.43 2.49
N ILE A 170 -2.15 3.24 3.11
CA ILE A 170 -0.74 2.94 3.34
C ILE A 170 -0.49 2.87 4.85
N ALA A 171 -0.08 1.69 5.31
CA ALA A 171 0.25 1.39 6.69
C ALA A 171 1.77 1.37 6.89
N ILE A 172 2.25 2.08 7.90
CA ILE A 172 3.65 2.07 8.31
C ILE A 172 3.76 1.22 9.55
N VAL A 173 4.50 0.12 9.44
CA VAL A 173 4.55 -0.90 10.49
C VAL A 173 5.99 -1.17 10.93
N ARG A 174 6.14 -1.60 12.18
CA ARG A 174 7.44 -2.10 12.68
C ARG A 174 7.75 -3.47 12.06
N LYS A 175 9.03 -3.70 11.74
CA LYS A 175 9.55 -5.01 11.35
C LYS A 175 9.28 -6.06 12.44
#